data_AF-A0A524NEC8-F1
#
_entry.id   AF-A0A524NEC8-F1
#
_cell.length_a   1.000
_cell.length_b   1.000
_cell.length_c   1.000
_cell.angle_alpha   90.00
_cell.angle_beta   90.00
_cell.angle_gamma   90.00
#
_symmetry.space_group_name_H-M   'P 1'
#
loop_
_entity.id
_entity.type
_entity.pdbx_description
1 polymer ?
#
loop_
_entity_poly.entity_id
_entity_poly.type
_entity_poly.pdbx_seq_one_letter_code
_entity_poly.pdbx_strand_id
1 'polypeptide(L)'
;MKRGVKFVGIGLAAGLLVIQFFHPEKNTGPLDPAEDLLMIASPPEHLAELIKNSCYDCHSNQTVYPWYSNISPVSWYLQKHIKEGKEDLNASEYGSMDKADKIK
;
A
#
# COMPACT_ATOMS: atom_id res chain seq x y z
N MET A 1 17.81 -34.45 20.39
CA MET A 1 17.76 -33.52 19.24
C MET A 1 16.46 -33.59 18.44
N LYS A 2 16.03 -34.75 17.89
CA LYS A 2 14.85 -34.82 16.98
C LYS A 2 13.50 -34.36 17.59
N ARG A 3 13.29 -34.56 18.90
CA ARG A 3 12.07 -34.10 19.60
C ARG A 3 12.00 -32.57 19.74
N GLY A 4 13.10 -31.91 20.08
CA GLY A 4 13.15 -30.45 20.24
C GLY A 4 12.86 -29.73 18.92
N VAL A 5 13.46 -30.18 17.82
CA VAL A 5 13.20 -29.62 16.47
C VAL A 5 11.73 -29.76 16.07
N LYS A 6 11.07 -30.87 16.43
CA LYS A 6 9.64 -31.07 16.17
C LYS A 6 8.77 -30.05 16.90
N PHE A 7 9.02 -29.80 18.19
CA PHE A 7 8.22 -28.84 18.96
C PHE A 7 8.42 -27.40 18.46
N VAL A 8 9.65 -27.02 18.08
CA VAL A 8 9.93 -25.71 17.48
C VAL A 8 9.18 -25.56 16.15
N GLY A 9 9.20 -26.57 15.29
CA GLY A 9 8.48 -26.52 14.02
C GLY A 9 6.96 -26.39 14.18
N ILE A 10 6.37 -27.12 15.14
CA ILE A 10 4.93 -27.02 15.45
C ILE A 10 4.59 -25.62 15.98
N GLY A 11 5.40 -25.09 16.90
CA GLY A 11 5.20 -23.74 17.44
C GLY A 11 5.26 -22.66 16.35
N LEU A 12 6.23 -22.75 15.44
CA LEU A 12 6.36 -21.81 14.32
C LEU A 12 5.18 -21.90 13.35
N ALA A 13 4.76 -23.12 13.00
CA ALA A 13 3.59 -23.32 12.14
C ALA A 13 2.30 -22.78 12.79
N ALA A 14 2.08 -23.07 14.08
CA ALA A 14 0.95 -22.51 14.83
C ALA A 14 0.99 -20.99 14.88
N GLY A 15 2.17 -20.40 15.11
CA GLY A 15 2.37 -18.96 15.07
C GLY A 15 2.02 -18.36 13.71
N LEU A 16 2.50 -18.96 12.61
CA LEU A 16 2.18 -18.51 11.25
C LEU A 16 0.68 -18.58 10.92
N LEU A 17 -0.04 -19.56 11.48
CA LEU A 17 -1.49 -19.67 11.35
C LEU A 17 -2.22 -18.60 12.16
N VAL A 18 -1.77 -18.33 13.39
CA VAL A 18 -2.38 -17.31 14.26
C VAL A 18 -2.23 -15.91 13.67
N ILE A 19 -1.06 -15.58 13.09
CA ILE A 19 -0.87 -14.24 12.50
C ILE A 19 -1.75 -14.00 11.26
N GLN A 20 -2.28 -15.04 10.61
CA GLN A 20 -3.21 -14.86 9.47
C GLN A 20 -4.54 -14.22 9.88
N PHE A 21 -4.89 -14.12 11.16
CA PHE A 21 -6.13 -13.47 11.60
C PHE A 21 -5.99 -11.95 11.78
N PHE A 22 -4.79 -11.41 11.61
CA PHE A 22 -4.50 -9.99 11.80
C PHE A 22 -4.08 -9.39 10.47
N HIS A 23 -4.96 -8.58 9.87
CA HIS A 23 -4.70 -7.88 8.60
C HIS A 23 -4.79 -6.37 8.80
N PRO A 24 -4.01 -5.58 8.03
CA PRO A 24 -4.17 -4.13 8.01
C PRO A 24 -5.49 -3.75 7.33
N GLU A 25 -5.98 -2.56 7.69
CA GLU A 25 -7.08 -1.93 6.98
C GLU A 25 -6.68 -1.59 5.54
N LYS A 26 -7.60 -1.78 4.60
CA LYS A 26 -7.35 -1.54 3.18
C LYS A 26 -7.45 -0.03 2.88
N ASN A 27 -6.53 0.46 2.05
CA ASN A 27 -6.50 1.82 1.55
C ASN A 27 -7.54 2.02 0.42
N THR A 28 -8.78 2.31 0.82
CA THR A 28 -9.90 2.61 -0.08
C THR A 28 -10.57 3.92 0.34
N GLY A 29 -9.77 4.99 0.39
CA GLY A 29 -10.24 6.34 0.71
C GLY A 29 -11.05 6.97 -0.43
N PRO A 30 -11.79 8.06 -0.15
CA PRO A 30 -12.54 8.79 -1.16
C PRO A 30 -11.59 9.48 -2.18
N LEU A 31 -12.08 9.65 -3.41
CA LEU A 31 -11.42 10.49 -4.42
C LEU A 31 -12.02 11.90 -4.34
N ASP A 32 -11.20 12.90 -4.06
CA ASP A 32 -11.56 14.31 -4.23
C ASP A 32 -10.89 14.87 -5.49
N PRO A 33 -11.65 15.22 -6.55
CA PRO A 33 -11.08 15.78 -7.77
C PRO A 33 -10.31 17.09 -7.57
N ALA A 34 -10.58 17.85 -6.51
CA ALA A 34 -9.86 19.09 -6.22
C ALA A 34 -8.44 18.83 -5.69
N GLU A 35 -8.19 17.63 -5.18
CA GLU A 35 -6.93 17.24 -4.54
C GLU A 35 -6.12 16.24 -5.36
N ASP A 36 -6.75 15.54 -6.31
CA ASP A 36 -6.10 14.49 -7.08
C ASP A 36 -5.14 15.01 -8.17
N LEU A 37 -3.93 14.43 -8.22
CA LEU A 37 -2.87 14.77 -9.17
C LEU A 37 -3.33 14.70 -10.63
N LEU A 38 -3.97 13.61 -11.06
CA LEU A 38 -4.37 13.43 -12.45
C LEU A 38 -5.51 14.38 -12.83
N MET A 39 -6.40 14.71 -11.90
CA MET A 39 -7.46 15.69 -12.12
C MET A 39 -6.89 17.11 -12.26
N ILE A 40 -5.96 17.50 -11.39
CA ILE A 40 -5.32 18.82 -11.40
C ILE A 40 -4.42 18.97 -12.63
N ALA A 41 -3.57 17.98 -12.92
CA ALA A 41 -2.59 18.06 -14.01
C ALA A 41 -3.23 17.85 -15.39
N SER A 42 -4.38 17.17 -15.45
CA SER A 42 -5.11 16.86 -16.70
C SER A 42 -4.20 16.38 -17.85
N PRO A 43 -3.35 15.35 -17.63
CA PRO A 43 -2.46 14.87 -18.69
C PRO A 43 -3.24 14.13 -19.79
N PRO A 44 -2.64 13.95 -20.98
CA PRO A 44 -3.19 13.05 -22.00
C PRO A 44 -3.52 11.67 -21.44
N GLU A 45 -4.59 11.05 -21.95
CA GLU A 45 -5.15 9.78 -21.43
C GLU A 45 -4.10 8.68 -21.26
N HIS A 46 -3.25 8.47 -22.28
CA HIS A 46 -2.18 7.45 -22.21
C HIS A 46 -1.18 7.68 -21.06
N LEU A 47 -0.90 8.94 -20.69
CA LEU A 47 -0.05 9.25 -19.54
C LEU A 47 -0.81 9.09 -18.22
N ALA A 48 -2.09 9.46 -18.19
CA ALA A 48 -2.94 9.24 -17.02
C ALA A 48 -3.01 7.75 -16.65
N GLU A 49 -3.25 6.89 -17.65
CA GLU A 49 -3.26 5.44 -17.45
C GLU A 49 -1.90 4.90 -17.00
N LEU A 50 -0.82 5.37 -17.63
CA LEU A 50 0.54 4.96 -17.25
C LEU A 50 0.84 5.30 -15.78
N ILE A 51 0.53 6.52 -15.35
CA ILE A 51 0.74 6.98 -13.97
C ILE A 51 -0.15 6.20 -13.01
N LYS A 52 -1.42 5.98 -13.36
CA LYS A 52 -2.35 5.23 -12.51
C LYS A 52 -1.86 3.80 -12.30
N ASN A 53 -1.45 3.11 -13.36
CA ASN A 53 -1.00 1.72 -13.27
C ASN A 53 0.38 1.57 -12.62
N SER A 54 1.23 2.60 -12.68
CA SER A 54 2.61 2.53 -12.18
C SER A 54 2.76 3.07 -10.76
N CYS A 55 1.93 4.03 -10.35
CA CYS A 55 2.15 4.83 -9.15
C CYS A 55 0.97 4.80 -8.16
N TYR A 56 -0.28 4.83 -8.65
CA TYR A 56 -1.43 5.12 -7.78
C TYR A 56 -1.64 4.07 -6.68
N ASP A 57 -1.35 2.80 -6.94
CA ASP A 57 -1.56 1.76 -5.93
C ASP A 57 -0.72 1.97 -4.66
N CYS A 58 0.45 2.62 -4.79
CA CYS A 58 1.34 2.89 -3.67
C CYS A 58 1.28 4.36 -3.19
N HIS A 59 1.05 5.30 -4.10
CA HIS A 59 1.14 6.75 -3.84
C HIS A 59 -0.22 7.44 -3.84
N SER A 60 -1.33 6.75 -3.57
CA SER A 60 -2.66 7.38 -3.50
C SER A 60 -3.50 6.83 -2.36
N ASN A 61 -4.68 7.39 -2.14
CA ASN A 61 -5.68 6.85 -1.20
C ASN A 61 -6.48 5.68 -1.81
N GLN A 62 -6.09 5.16 -2.97
CA GLN A 62 -6.76 4.07 -3.69
C GLN A 62 -5.75 3.01 -4.12
N THR A 63 -5.72 1.89 -3.41
CA THR A 63 -4.85 0.76 -3.74
C THR A 63 -5.65 -0.39 -4.33
N VAL A 64 -5.30 -0.82 -5.55
CA VAL A 64 -5.71 -2.11 -6.08
C VAL A 64 -4.79 -3.19 -5.52
N TYR A 65 -5.24 -3.82 -4.44
CA TYR A 65 -4.40 -4.76 -3.72
C TYR A 65 -4.20 -6.09 -4.47
N PRO A 66 -2.97 -6.59 -4.59
CA PRO A 66 -2.69 -7.92 -5.12
C PRO A 66 -3.12 -9.01 -4.12
N TRP A 67 -3.29 -10.25 -4.61
CA TRP A 67 -3.78 -11.38 -3.83
C TRP A 67 -2.97 -11.66 -2.56
N TYR A 68 -1.65 -11.45 -2.60
CA TYR A 68 -0.76 -11.70 -1.46
C TYR A 68 -0.93 -10.68 -0.32
N SER A 69 -1.66 -9.58 -0.54
CA SER A 69 -2.02 -8.62 0.51
C SER A 69 -2.93 -9.19 1.60
N ASN A 70 -3.45 -10.42 1.41
CA ASN A 70 -4.26 -11.14 2.38
C ASN A 70 -3.46 -12.21 3.15
N ILE A 71 -2.14 -12.27 2.96
CA ILE A 71 -1.26 -13.23 3.63
C ILE A 71 -0.37 -12.48 4.61
N SER A 72 -0.43 -12.81 5.89
CA SER A 72 0.44 -12.21 6.92
C SER A 72 1.75 -12.99 7.03
N PRO A 73 2.91 -12.34 7.28
CA PRO A 73 3.08 -10.90 7.54
C PRO A 73 3.30 -10.05 6.28
N VAL A 74 3.18 -10.62 5.07
CA VAL A 74 3.39 -9.89 3.80
C VAL A 74 2.43 -8.70 3.68
N SER A 75 1.19 -8.86 4.11
CA SER A 75 0.18 -7.80 4.20
C SER A 75 0.66 -6.60 5.02
N TRP A 76 1.33 -6.83 6.16
CA TRP A 76 1.85 -5.78 7.03
C TRP A 76 3.00 -5.04 6.38
N TYR A 77 3.90 -5.79 5.72
CA TYR A 77 5.01 -5.22 4.97
C TYR A 77 4.50 -4.34 3.83
N LEU A 78 3.55 -4.83 3.04
CA LEU A 78 2.92 -4.06 1.97
C LEU A 78 2.26 -2.77 2.49
N GLN A 79 1.49 -2.86 3.58
CA GLN A 79 0.86 -1.68 4.17
C GLN A 79 1.88 -0.64 4.63
N LYS A 80 2.98 -1.08 5.25
CA LYS A 80 4.07 -0.20 5.65
C LYS A 80 4.64 0.55 4.44
N HIS A 81 4.92 -0.16 3.35
CA HIS A 81 5.46 0.44 2.12
C HIS A 81 4.50 1.44 1.46
N ILE A 82 3.20 1.12 1.41
CA ILE A 82 2.19 2.06 0.90
C ILE A 82 2.14 3.32 1.78
N LYS A 83 2.19 3.15 3.10
CA LYS A 83 2.20 4.27 4.04
C LYS A 83 3.42 5.17 3.81
N GLU A 84 4.62 4.57 3.76
CA GLU A 84 5.88 5.31 3.53
C GLU A 84 5.87 6.00 2.15
N GLY A 85 5.39 5.32 1.11
CA GLY A 85 5.28 5.92 -0.23
C GLY A 85 4.38 7.16 -0.24
N LYS A 86 3.24 7.13 0.47
CA LYS A 86 2.34 8.28 0.60
C LYS A 86 2.91 9.42 1.45
N GLU A 87 3.80 9.13 2.39
CA GLU A 87 4.50 10.15 3.18
C GLU A 87 5.45 10.99 2.30
N ASP A 88 6.04 10.37 1.27
CA ASP A 88 6.86 11.08 0.28
C ASP A 88 6.02 11.80 -0.79
N LEU A 89 5.00 11.12 -1.33
CA LEU A 89 4.08 11.68 -2.31
C LEU A 89 2.71 10.99 -2.25
N ASN A 90 1.66 11.77 -2.00
CA ASN A 90 0.27 11.29 -2.06
C ASN A 90 -0.49 11.99 -3.19
N ALA A 91 -0.67 11.29 -4.30
CA ALA A 91 -1.41 11.75 -5.48
C ALA A 91 -2.86 12.11 -5.17
N SER A 92 -3.48 11.54 -4.13
CA SER A 92 -4.86 11.89 -3.73
C SER A 92 -4.95 13.17 -2.87
N GLU A 93 -3.82 13.71 -2.43
CA GLU A 93 -3.72 14.92 -1.60
C GLU A 93 -2.83 15.98 -2.27
N TYR A 94 -2.56 15.81 -3.57
CA TYR A 94 -1.64 16.64 -4.33
C TYR A 94 -2.04 18.13 -4.35
N GLY A 95 -3.33 18.44 -4.34
CA GLY A 95 -3.83 19.82 -4.30
C GLY A 95 -3.33 20.62 -3.09
N SER A 96 -3.37 20.00 -1.92
CA SER A 96 -3.03 20.58 -0.61
C SER A 96 -1.59 20.38 -0.16
N MET A 97 -0.78 19.59 -0.88
CA MET A 97 0.66 19.46 -0.62
C MET A 97 1.40 20.81 -0.80
N ASP A 98 2.40 21.05 0.06
CA ASP A 98 3.30 22.20 -0.08
C ASP A 98 4.15 22.10 -1.36
N LYS A 99 4.54 23.25 -1.91
CA LYS A 99 5.32 23.30 -3.14
C LYS A 99 6.67 22.60 -3.01
N ALA A 100 7.31 22.66 -1.84
CA ALA A 100 8.61 22.02 -1.61
C ALA A 100 8.51 20.49 -1.62
N ASP A 101 7.39 19.94 -1.14
CA ASP A 101 7.18 18.48 -1.10
C ASP A 101 6.82 17.92 -2.48
N LYS A 102 6.32 18.75 -3.40
CA LYS A 102 6.03 18.36 -4.80
C LYS A 102 7.29 18.15 -5.67
N ILE A 103 8.47 18.55 -5.19
CA ILE A 103 9.73 18.58 -5.95
C ILE A 103 10.88 17.79 -5.29
N LYS A 104 10.60 17.11 -4.17
CA LYS A 104 11.55 16.14 -3.57
C LYS A 104 11.64 14.88 -4.42
#